data_AF-R7ZXE0-F1
#
_entry.id   AF-R7ZXE0-F1
#
_cell.length_a   1.000
_cell.length_b   1.000
_cell.length_c   1.000
_cell.angle_alpha   90.00
_cell.angle_beta   90.00
_cell.angle_gamma   90.00
#
_symmetry.space_group_name_H-M   'P 1'
#
loop_
_entity.id
_entity.type
_entity.pdbx_description
1 polymer ?
#
loop_
_entity_poly.entity_id
_entity_poly.type
_entity_poly.pdbx_seq_one_letter_code
_entity_poly.pdbx_strand_id
1 'polypeptide(L)'
;MRFLKPLLLLSLAAMFFLAPDQANAQLSKQERKTWKKTKRKTSPEEFKRLVDERAVFAAKVDSLTQETARLSQALGGKEAEVNRLQSDQKLLEQQINELKRQLASEVEKKENESPWDKGVAFRVQLGAFKGHDISDLVIDSPDLELVNEDGFTKYVLGQFRSYQEADKLKRYLRKIGFPETWIVPYKDGRRVPLEEVLEVALKGD
;
A
#
# COMPACT_ATOMS: atom_id res chain seq x y z
N MET A 1 25.71 -30.17 -13.37
CA MET A 1 25.77 -28.69 -13.29
C MET A 1 26.74 -28.25 -12.20
N ARG A 2 28.02 -28.15 -12.56
CA ARG A 2 29.19 -27.77 -11.74
C ARG A 2 30.34 -27.70 -12.78
N PHE A 3 31.37 -26.87 -12.57
CA PHE A 3 32.53 -26.62 -13.47
C PHE A 3 32.57 -25.30 -14.28
N LEU A 4 31.75 -24.30 -13.96
CA LEU A 4 31.96 -22.93 -14.45
C LEU A 4 32.46 -21.98 -13.34
N LYS A 5 33.32 -22.48 -12.44
CA LYS A 5 33.89 -21.71 -11.31
C LYS A 5 35.43 -21.59 -11.25
N PRO A 6 36.29 -22.25 -12.06
CA PRO A 6 37.73 -21.99 -11.96
C PRO A 6 38.24 -20.89 -12.91
N LEU A 7 37.48 -20.46 -13.92
CA LEU A 7 37.98 -19.51 -14.93
C LEU A 7 37.89 -18.04 -14.48
N LEU A 8 36.90 -17.69 -13.65
CA LEU A 8 36.70 -16.32 -13.16
C LEU A 8 37.56 -15.99 -11.93
N LEU A 9 38.02 -17.01 -11.19
CA LEU A 9 39.02 -16.84 -10.12
C LEU A 9 40.44 -16.65 -10.68
N LEU A 10 40.72 -17.15 -11.89
CA LEU A 10 42.03 -16.97 -12.53
C LEU A 10 42.23 -15.56 -13.10
N SER A 11 41.16 -14.86 -13.49
CA SER A 11 41.28 -13.47 -14.00
C SER A 11 41.38 -12.44 -12.87
N LEU A 12 40.86 -12.73 -11.68
CA LEU A 12 40.97 -11.84 -10.52
C LEU A 12 42.36 -11.95 -9.84
N ALA A 13 42.98 -13.14 -9.88
CA ALA A 13 44.36 -13.33 -9.40
C ALA A 13 45.41 -12.67 -10.33
N ALA A 14 45.15 -12.58 -11.63
CA ALA A 14 46.04 -11.90 -12.58
C ALA A 14 46.03 -10.37 -12.45
N MET A 15 44.99 -9.79 -11.86
CA MET A 15 44.89 -8.34 -11.68
C MET A 15 45.54 -7.85 -10.38
N PHE A 16 45.84 -8.76 -9.44
CA PHE A 16 46.58 -8.44 -8.22
C PHE A 16 48.12 -8.49 -8.39
N PHE A 17 48.61 -9.04 -9.51
CA PHE A 17 50.05 -9.07 -9.87
C PHE A 17 50.51 -7.89 -10.74
N LEU A 18 49.60 -6.99 -11.12
CA LEU A 18 49.91 -5.74 -11.83
C LEU A 18 49.73 -4.49 -10.95
N ALA A 19 49.87 -4.63 -9.63
CA ALA A 19 50.25 -3.49 -8.82
C ALA A 19 51.73 -3.18 -9.12
N PRO A 20 52.08 -2.02 -9.70
CA PRO A 20 53.47 -1.63 -9.76
C PRO A 20 53.96 -1.52 -8.32
N ASP A 21 54.83 -2.45 -7.96
CA ASP A 21 55.63 -2.42 -6.75
C ASP A 21 56.24 -1.02 -6.63
N GLN A 22 55.90 -0.28 -5.59
CA GLN A 22 56.53 1.00 -5.27
C GLN A 22 57.95 0.72 -4.76
N ALA A 23 58.81 0.26 -5.67
CA ALA A 23 60.19 -0.07 -5.39
C ALA A 23 61.09 0.60 -6.44
N ASN A 24 61.36 1.89 -6.21
CA ASN A 24 62.63 2.53 -6.52
C ASN A 24 63.15 2.36 -7.98
N ALA A 25 62.48 2.98 -8.96
CA ALA A 25 62.98 3.04 -10.32
C ALA A 25 64.28 3.88 -10.39
N GLN A 26 65.43 3.22 -10.51
CA GLN A 26 66.71 3.89 -10.73
C GLN A 26 66.77 4.49 -12.14
N LEU A 27 67.16 5.77 -12.22
CA LEU A 27 67.36 6.51 -13.48
C LEU A 27 68.28 5.77 -14.47
N SER A 28 67.83 5.65 -15.73
CA SER A 28 68.60 5.12 -16.86
C SER A 28 69.86 5.97 -17.15
N LYS A 29 70.90 5.37 -17.79
CA LYS A 29 72.15 6.10 -18.13
C LYS A 29 71.90 7.35 -18.97
N GLN A 30 70.94 7.32 -19.89
CA GLN A 30 70.58 8.46 -20.74
C GLN A 30 69.90 9.56 -19.92
N GLU A 31 68.97 9.18 -19.04
CA GLU A 31 68.28 10.09 -18.12
C GLU A 31 69.26 10.73 -17.13
N ARG A 32 70.19 9.97 -16.57
CA ARG A 32 71.25 10.52 -15.70
C ARG A 32 72.07 11.58 -16.43
N LYS A 33 72.37 11.40 -17.73
CA LYS A 33 73.12 12.38 -18.54
C LYS A 33 72.30 13.64 -18.81
N THR A 34 71.00 13.52 -19.08
CA THR A 34 70.11 14.68 -19.27
C THR A 34 69.90 15.43 -17.96
N TRP A 35 69.61 14.75 -16.85
CA TRP A 35 69.47 15.37 -15.53
C TRP A 35 70.76 16.05 -15.05
N LYS A 36 71.94 15.49 -15.32
CA LYS A 36 73.22 16.16 -15.05
C LYS A 36 73.38 17.46 -15.85
N LYS A 37 72.98 17.47 -17.13
CA LYS A 37 73.00 18.68 -17.97
C LYS A 37 71.99 19.72 -17.48
N THR A 38 70.78 19.29 -17.12
CA THR A 38 69.72 20.15 -16.58
C THR A 38 70.16 20.78 -15.26
N LYS A 39 70.69 19.99 -14.31
CA LYS A 39 71.22 20.47 -13.02
C LYS A 39 72.34 21.52 -13.19
N ARG A 40 73.17 21.40 -14.23
CA ARG A 40 74.24 22.38 -14.52
C ARG A 40 73.71 23.70 -15.10
N LYS A 41 72.50 23.69 -15.67
CA LYS A 41 71.85 24.86 -16.29
C LYS A 41 70.90 25.59 -15.34
N THR A 42 70.33 24.89 -14.36
CA THR A 42 69.46 25.48 -13.34
C THR A 42 70.28 26.29 -12.35
N SER A 43 69.98 27.57 -12.22
CA SER A 43 70.61 28.42 -11.21
C SER A 43 70.14 28.06 -9.79
N PRO A 44 70.89 28.40 -8.73
CA PRO A 44 70.44 28.20 -7.35
C PRO A 44 69.09 28.88 -7.02
N GLU A 45 68.81 30.04 -7.62
CA GLU A 45 67.55 30.78 -7.44
C GLU A 45 66.37 30.09 -8.11
N GLU A 46 66.54 29.62 -9.35
CA GLU A 46 65.52 28.82 -10.05
C GLU A 46 65.25 27.49 -9.33
N PHE A 47 66.30 26.84 -8.81
CA PHE A 47 66.14 25.63 -8.02
C PHE A 47 65.32 25.89 -6.74
N LYS A 48 65.60 26.99 -6.03
CA LYS A 48 64.81 27.41 -4.86
C LYS A 48 63.35 27.65 -5.23
N ARG A 49 63.08 28.38 -6.33
CA ARG A 49 61.71 28.62 -6.83
C ARG A 49 60.96 27.33 -7.10
N LEU A 50 61.59 26.36 -7.77
CA LEU A 50 60.97 25.06 -8.05
C LEU A 50 60.66 24.26 -6.78
N VAL A 51 61.52 24.35 -5.76
CA VAL A 51 61.25 23.73 -4.44
C VAL A 51 60.08 24.41 -3.75
N ASP A 52 60.03 25.74 -3.76
CA ASP A 52 58.94 26.52 -3.17
C ASP A 52 57.61 26.24 -3.90
N GLU A 53 57.59 26.21 -5.23
CA GLU A 53 56.41 25.84 -6.04
C GLU A 53 55.95 24.42 -5.77
N ARG A 54 56.87 23.45 -5.68
CA ARG A 54 56.52 22.06 -5.31
C ARG A 54 55.87 22.01 -3.94
N ALA A 55 56.36 22.79 -2.97
CA ALA A 55 55.76 22.86 -1.64
C ALA A 55 54.33 23.43 -1.70
N VAL A 56 54.10 24.48 -2.49
CA VAL A 56 52.76 25.06 -2.72
C VAL A 56 51.83 24.06 -3.40
N PHE A 57 52.28 23.37 -4.44
CA PHE A 57 51.49 22.35 -5.12
C PHE A 57 51.19 21.16 -4.22
N ALA A 58 52.14 20.71 -3.40
CA ALA A 58 51.91 19.66 -2.42
C ALA A 58 50.82 20.08 -1.43
N ALA A 59 50.90 21.28 -0.88
CA ALA A 59 49.86 21.82 0.00
C ALA A 59 48.49 21.92 -0.71
N LYS A 60 48.46 22.27 -2.00
CA LYS A 60 47.21 22.30 -2.78
C LYS A 60 46.63 20.91 -2.98
N VAL A 61 47.45 19.91 -3.31
CA VAL A 61 47.03 18.52 -3.46
C VAL A 61 46.47 17.97 -2.15
N ASP A 62 47.14 18.27 -1.03
CA ASP A 62 46.67 17.87 0.30
C ASP A 62 45.30 18.51 0.62
N SER A 63 45.14 19.81 0.34
CA SER A 63 43.86 20.50 0.56
C SER A 63 42.72 19.92 -0.29
N LEU A 64 42.99 19.64 -1.57
CA LEU A 64 41.99 19.07 -2.48
C LEU A 64 41.65 17.63 -2.08
N THR A 65 42.63 16.85 -1.62
CA THR A 65 42.41 15.48 -1.15
C THR A 65 41.57 15.45 0.13
N GLN A 66 41.79 16.41 1.05
CA GLN A 66 40.95 16.56 2.23
C GLN A 66 39.52 16.99 1.84
N GLU A 67 39.36 17.88 0.86
CA GLU A 67 38.06 18.32 0.37
C GLU A 67 37.29 17.18 -0.30
N THR A 68 37.93 16.40 -1.17
CA THR A 68 37.29 15.23 -1.80
C THR A 68 36.91 14.17 -0.78
N ALA A 69 37.75 13.92 0.23
CA ALA A 69 37.43 13.00 1.31
C ALA A 69 36.19 13.47 2.10
N ARG A 70 36.11 14.75 2.47
CA ARG A 70 34.95 15.33 3.16
C ARG A 70 33.68 15.26 2.31
N LEU A 71 33.77 15.61 1.04
CA LEU A 71 32.64 15.54 0.11
C LEU A 71 32.16 14.10 -0.08
N SER A 72 33.07 13.13 -0.21
CA SER A 72 32.70 11.72 -0.34
C SER A 72 31.97 11.21 0.91
N GLN A 73 32.41 11.60 2.10
CA GLN A 73 31.73 11.27 3.36
C GLN A 73 30.35 11.91 3.44
N ALA A 74 30.23 13.19 3.06
CA ALA A 74 28.95 13.90 3.04
C ALA A 74 27.97 13.26 2.05
N LEU A 75 28.43 12.87 0.86
CA LEU A 75 27.63 12.16 -0.14
C LEU A 75 27.14 10.82 0.39
N GLY A 76 28.01 10.01 1.01
CA GLY A 76 27.60 8.73 1.62
C GLY A 76 26.53 8.90 2.71
N GLY A 77 26.65 9.95 3.53
CA GLY A 77 25.62 10.29 4.52
C GLY A 77 24.29 10.70 3.88
N LYS A 78 24.33 11.47 2.79
CA LYS A 78 23.13 11.86 2.05
C LYS A 78 22.50 10.69 1.29
N GLU A 79 23.28 9.78 0.73
CA GLU A 79 22.78 8.56 0.10
C GLU A 79 22.05 7.66 1.10
N ALA A 80 22.61 7.49 2.31
CA ALA A 80 21.94 6.76 3.38
C ALA A 80 20.59 7.41 3.76
N GLU A 81 20.55 8.73 3.86
CA GLU A 81 19.32 9.47 4.15
C GLU A 81 18.28 9.36 3.02
N VAL A 82 18.71 9.47 1.76
CA VAL A 82 17.83 9.29 0.60
C VAL A 82 17.24 7.88 0.59
N ASN A 83 18.05 6.86 0.82
CA ASN A 83 17.58 5.47 0.87
C ASN A 83 16.56 5.25 2.00
N ARG A 84 16.77 5.89 3.15
CA ARG A 84 15.83 5.87 4.28
C ARG A 84 14.51 6.53 3.90
N LEU A 85 14.54 7.77 3.39
CA LEU A 85 13.34 8.50 2.99
C LEU A 85 12.55 7.79 1.89
N GLN A 86 13.23 7.17 0.93
CA GLN A 86 12.58 6.36 -0.11
C GLN A 86 11.89 5.11 0.48
N SER A 87 12.51 4.48 1.48
CA SER A 87 11.91 3.34 2.18
C SER A 87 10.67 3.76 2.97
N ASP A 88 10.75 4.90 3.66
CA ASP A 88 9.63 5.48 4.41
C ASP A 88 8.49 5.84 3.45
N GLN A 89 8.77 6.53 2.34
CA GLN A 89 7.77 6.86 1.32
C GLN A 89 7.02 5.62 0.82
N LYS A 90 7.74 4.55 0.51
CA LYS A 90 7.14 3.29 0.08
C LYS A 90 6.22 2.68 1.14
N LEU A 91 6.60 2.74 2.42
CA LEU A 91 5.76 2.25 3.51
C LEU A 91 4.48 3.09 3.66
N LEU A 92 4.58 4.42 3.58
CA LEU A 92 3.42 5.30 3.62
C LEU A 92 2.48 5.04 2.44
N GLU A 93 3.00 4.85 1.23
CA GLU A 93 2.19 4.50 0.06
C GLU A 93 1.43 3.18 0.26
N GLN A 94 2.07 2.17 0.85
CA GLN A 94 1.41 0.91 1.20
C GLN A 94 0.28 1.11 2.21
N GLN A 95 0.52 1.90 3.27
CA GLN A 95 -0.51 2.23 4.26
C GLN A 95 -1.68 2.99 3.66
N ILE A 96 -1.42 3.98 2.81
CA ILE A 96 -2.46 4.75 2.12
C ILE A 96 -3.32 3.84 1.25
N ASN A 97 -2.69 2.92 0.51
CA ASN A 97 -3.43 2.00 -0.35
C ASN A 97 -4.30 1.02 0.45
N GLU A 98 -3.82 0.55 1.60
CA GLU A 98 -4.61 -0.28 2.51
C GLU A 98 -5.81 0.49 3.08
N LEU A 99 -5.58 1.70 3.60
CA LEU A 99 -6.66 2.55 4.12
C LEU A 99 -7.69 2.90 3.05
N LYS A 100 -7.25 3.15 1.81
CA LYS A 100 -8.16 3.39 0.68
C LYS A 100 -9.05 2.18 0.39
N ARG A 101 -8.50 0.96 0.44
CA ARG A 101 -9.28 -0.28 0.26
C ARG A 101 -10.29 -0.48 1.38
N GLN A 102 -9.89 -0.25 2.63
CA GLN A 102 -10.78 -0.34 3.78
C GLN A 102 -11.91 0.68 3.66
N LEU A 103 -11.59 1.93 3.34
CA LEU A 103 -12.59 2.98 3.15
C LEU A 103 -13.55 2.65 2.00
N ALA A 104 -13.03 2.15 0.86
CA ALA A 104 -13.88 1.72 -0.25
C ALA A 104 -14.87 0.61 0.19
N SER A 105 -14.39 -0.38 0.95
CA SER A 105 -15.26 -1.43 1.49
C SER A 105 -16.29 -0.92 2.50
N GLU A 106 -15.96 0.13 3.26
CA GLU A 106 -16.87 0.72 4.24
C GLU A 106 -17.93 1.61 3.56
N VAL A 107 -17.55 2.33 2.51
CA VAL A 107 -18.48 3.09 1.68
C VAL A 107 -19.45 2.15 0.97
N GLU A 108 -18.96 1.06 0.37
CA GLU A 108 -19.81 0.04 -0.26
C GLU A 108 -20.79 -0.59 0.74
N LYS A 109 -20.36 -0.84 1.97
CA LYS A 109 -21.27 -1.28 3.04
C LYS A 109 -22.34 -0.24 3.37
N LYS A 110 -21.97 1.03 3.50
CA LYS A 110 -22.92 2.11 3.82
C LYS A 110 -23.87 2.43 2.68
N GLU A 111 -23.44 2.33 1.42
CA GLU A 111 -24.32 2.51 0.26
C GLU A 111 -25.35 1.39 0.16
N ASN A 112 -25.00 0.17 0.59
CA ASN A 112 -25.91 -0.97 0.62
C ASN A 112 -26.73 -1.10 1.92
N GLU A 113 -26.47 -0.27 2.95
CA GLU A 113 -27.27 -0.25 4.18
C GLU A 113 -28.62 0.42 3.90
N SER A 114 -29.70 -0.35 3.98
CA SER A 114 -31.06 0.17 3.90
C SER A 114 -31.35 1.06 5.13
N PRO A 115 -32.15 2.14 5.00
CA PRO A 115 -32.64 2.90 6.15
C PRO A 115 -33.36 2.05 7.21
N TRP A 116 -33.80 0.85 6.81
CA TRP A 116 -34.49 -0.13 7.64
C TRP A 116 -33.55 -1.12 8.34
N ASP A 117 -32.25 -1.12 8.01
CA ASP A 117 -31.24 -2.01 8.57
C ASP A 117 -30.68 -1.53 9.91
N LYS A 118 -31.17 -0.40 10.46
CA LYS A 118 -30.80 0.07 11.80
C LYS A 118 -32.01 0.05 12.71
N GLY A 119 -31.90 -0.59 13.87
CA GLY A 119 -32.99 -0.75 14.84
C GLY A 119 -34.00 -1.81 14.42
N VAL A 120 -35.21 -1.71 14.96
CA VAL A 120 -36.28 -2.67 14.65
C VAL A 120 -37.13 -2.17 13.48
N ALA A 121 -37.42 -3.07 12.55
CA ALA A 121 -38.36 -2.87 11.46
C ALA A 121 -39.31 -4.07 11.36
N PHE A 122 -40.59 -3.82 11.14
CA PHE A 122 -41.61 -4.84 10.94
C PHE A 122 -41.99 -4.87 9.47
N ARG A 123 -41.95 -6.05 8.86
CA ARG A 123 -42.35 -6.26 7.46
C ARG A 123 -43.51 -7.25 7.40
N VAL A 124 -44.35 -7.21 6.36
CA VAL A 124 -45.49 -8.15 6.24
C VAL A 124 -45.22 -9.15 5.14
N GLN A 125 -45.04 -10.43 5.49
CA GLN A 125 -44.81 -11.49 4.52
C GLN A 125 -46.15 -12.02 3.99
N LEU A 126 -46.30 -12.05 2.66
CA LEU A 126 -47.46 -12.56 1.92
C LEU A 126 -47.44 -14.08 1.77
N GLY A 127 -46.25 -14.66 1.63
CA GLY A 127 -46.05 -16.09 1.44
C GLY A 127 -44.59 -16.46 1.20
N ALA A 128 -44.31 -17.76 1.11
CA ALA A 128 -43.03 -18.33 0.72
C ALA A 128 -43.29 -19.46 -0.29
N PHE A 129 -42.85 -19.29 -1.53
CA PHE A 129 -43.13 -20.24 -2.61
C PHE A 129 -41.84 -20.96 -3.02
N LYS A 130 -41.95 -22.27 -3.30
CA LYS A 130 -40.81 -23.12 -3.68
C LYS A 130 -40.81 -23.36 -5.18
N GLY A 131 -39.74 -22.96 -5.86
CA GLY A 131 -39.45 -23.35 -7.25
C GLY A 131 -40.41 -22.79 -8.33
N HIS A 132 -41.32 -21.89 -7.97
CA HIS A 132 -42.13 -21.15 -8.94
C HIS A 132 -41.88 -19.66 -8.68
N ASP A 133 -41.19 -19.04 -9.62
CA ASP A 133 -41.07 -17.60 -9.67
C ASP A 133 -42.42 -17.04 -10.16
N ILE A 134 -43.23 -16.56 -9.22
CA ILE A 134 -44.50 -15.91 -9.53
C ILE A 134 -44.34 -14.40 -9.60
N SER A 135 -43.11 -13.87 -9.71
CA SER A 135 -42.84 -12.43 -9.77
C SER A 135 -43.67 -11.73 -10.84
N ASP A 136 -43.87 -12.38 -12.00
CA ASP A 136 -44.71 -11.87 -13.10
C ASP A 136 -46.20 -11.73 -12.74
N LEU A 137 -46.67 -12.45 -11.71
CA LEU A 137 -48.05 -12.41 -11.22
C LEU A 137 -48.22 -11.43 -10.07
N VAL A 138 -47.14 -10.92 -9.47
CA VAL A 138 -47.23 -9.98 -8.37
C VAL A 138 -47.18 -8.55 -8.90
N ILE A 139 -48.06 -7.71 -8.37
CA ILE A 139 -48.13 -6.30 -8.72
C ILE A 139 -46.77 -5.67 -8.47
N ASP A 140 -46.20 -5.05 -9.50
CA ASP A 140 -44.99 -4.23 -9.39
C ASP A 140 -45.31 -3.04 -8.48
N SER A 141 -44.95 -3.19 -7.20
CA SER A 141 -45.18 -2.23 -6.15
C SER A 141 -43.82 -1.88 -5.56
N PRO A 142 -43.49 -0.59 -5.43
CA PRO A 142 -42.21 -0.16 -4.86
C PRO A 142 -42.00 -0.64 -3.41
N ASP A 143 -43.07 -1.07 -2.74
CA ASP A 143 -43.03 -1.58 -1.36
C ASP A 143 -42.93 -3.11 -1.29
N LEU A 144 -42.92 -3.82 -2.42
CA LEU A 144 -42.80 -5.27 -2.49
C LEU A 144 -41.33 -5.68 -2.65
N GLU A 145 -40.85 -6.48 -1.72
CA GLU A 145 -39.50 -7.05 -1.68
C GLU A 145 -39.58 -8.58 -1.89
N LEU A 146 -38.73 -9.09 -2.79
CA LEU A 146 -38.56 -10.53 -2.99
C LEU A 146 -37.28 -11.00 -2.32
N VAL A 147 -37.43 -11.88 -1.34
CA VAL A 147 -36.29 -12.43 -0.58
C VAL A 147 -36.13 -13.91 -0.92
N ASN A 148 -35.04 -14.27 -1.59
CA ASN A 148 -34.70 -15.65 -1.89
C ASN A 148 -33.87 -16.24 -0.74
N GLU A 149 -34.43 -17.21 -0.01
CA GLU A 149 -33.78 -17.85 1.13
C GLU A 149 -34.18 -19.32 1.21
N ASP A 150 -33.21 -20.22 1.40
CA ASP A 150 -33.41 -21.67 1.51
C ASP A 150 -34.19 -22.33 0.35
N GLY A 151 -34.06 -21.78 -0.86
CA GLY A 151 -34.79 -22.26 -2.05
C GLY A 151 -36.27 -21.88 -2.08
N PHE A 152 -36.70 -20.97 -1.20
CA PHE A 152 -38.01 -20.32 -1.23
C PHE A 152 -37.87 -18.86 -1.66
N THR A 153 -38.80 -18.41 -2.50
CA THR A 153 -39.01 -16.99 -2.79
C THR A 153 -40.07 -16.46 -1.85
N LYS A 154 -39.66 -15.60 -0.91
CA LYS A 154 -40.52 -14.96 0.08
C LYS A 154 -40.96 -13.61 -0.47
N TYR A 155 -42.27 -13.37 -0.45
CA TYR A 155 -42.85 -12.10 -0.88
C TYR A 155 -43.17 -11.27 0.35
N VAL A 156 -42.52 -10.12 0.49
CA VAL A 156 -42.62 -9.26 1.67
C VAL A 156 -43.09 -7.88 1.23
N LEU A 157 -44.06 -7.31 1.93
CA LEU A 157 -44.65 -6.02 1.60
C LEU A 157 -44.54 -5.05 2.77
N GLY A 158 -44.01 -3.86 2.47
CA GLY A 158 -43.91 -2.74 3.39
C GLY A 158 -42.87 -2.94 4.50
N GLN A 159 -42.40 -1.82 5.04
CA GLN A 159 -41.45 -1.77 6.15
C GLN A 159 -41.91 -0.70 7.14
N PHE A 160 -42.06 -1.06 8.41
CA PHE A 160 -42.67 -0.20 9.43
C PHE A 160 -41.81 -0.14 10.68
N ARG A 161 -41.77 1.03 11.34
CA ARG A 161 -41.17 1.14 12.68
C ARG A 161 -42.14 0.75 13.79
N SER A 162 -43.45 0.84 13.52
CA SER A 162 -44.50 0.43 14.45
C SER A 162 -45.07 -0.94 14.08
N TYR A 163 -45.21 -1.81 15.08
CA TYR A 163 -45.90 -3.09 14.92
C TYR A 163 -47.37 -2.90 14.53
N GLN A 164 -48.03 -1.84 15.02
CA GLN A 164 -49.44 -1.59 14.73
C GLN A 164 -49.68 -1.21 13.27
N GLU A 165 -48.75 -0.47 12.66
CA GLU A 165 -48.83 -0.14 11.23
C GLU A 165 -48.70 -1.40 10.37
N ALA A 166 -47.75 -2.28 10.70
CA ALA A 166 -47.62 -3.59 10.07
C ALA A 166 -48.89 -4.46 10.28
N ASP A 167 -49.52 -4.40 11.45
CA ASP A 167 -50.78 -5.11 11.73
C ASP A 167 -51.96 -4.57 10.91
N LYS A 168 -52.05 -3.24 10.70
CA LYS A 168 -53.04 -2.63 9.81
C LYS A 168 -52.88 -3.14 8.38
N LEU A 169 -51.66 -3.15 7.84
CA LEU A 169 -51.38 -3.68 6.50
C LEU A 169 -51.73 -5.17 6.42
N LYS A 170 -51.29 -6.00 7.38
CA LYS A 170 -51.63 -7.43 7.44
C LYS A 170 -53.15 -7.64 7.41
N ARG A 171 -53.91 -6.91 8.22
CA ARG A 171 -55.39 -7.03 8.23
C ARG A 171 -56.00 -6.63 6.90
N TYR A 172 -55.49 -5.59 6.25
CA TYR A 172 -55.94 -5.17 4.93
C TYR A 172 -55.67 -6.26 3.89
N LEU A 173 -54.45 -6.80 3.84
CA LEU A 173 -54.07 -7.88 2.94
C LEU A 173 -54.94 -9.13 3.10
N ARG A 174 -55.25 -9.52 4.34
CA ARG A 174 -56.17 -10.64 4.61
C ARG A 174 -57.58 -10.38 4.07
N LYS A 175 -58.08 -9.14 4.17
CA LYS A 175 -59.42 -8.78 3.65
C LYS A 175 -59.50 -8.85 2.13
N ILE A 176 -58.41 -8.55 1.43
CA ILE A 176 -58.37 -8.53 -0.03
C ILE A 176 -57.93 -9.87 -0.66
N GLY A 177 -57.73 -10.92 0.16
CA GLY A 177 -57.51 -12.29 -0.35
C GLY A 177 -56.17 -12.94 -0.02
N PHE A 178 -55.36 -12.37 0.89
CA PHE A 178 -54.09 -12.97 1.34
C PHE A 178 -54.18 -13.44 2.81
N PRO A 179 -54.89 -14.55 3.10
CA PRO A 179 -55.18 -14.99 4.48
C PRO A 179 -53.92 -15.40 5.26
N GLU A 180 -52.94 -16.00 4.56
CA GLU A 180 -51.71 -16.53 5.14
C GLU A 180 -50.62 -15.46 5.34
N THR A 181 -51.00 -14.20 5.54
CA THR A 181 -50.03 -13.11 5.80
C THR A 181 -49.63 -13.03 7.27
N TRP A 182 -48.35 -12.79 7.56
CA TRP A 182 -47.86 -12.56 8.93
C TRP A 182 -46.80 -11.46 9.00
N ILE A 183 -46.58 -10.93 10.20
CA ILE A 183 -45.57 -9.89 10.46
C ILE A 183 -44.24 -10.58 10.76
N VAL A 184 -43.18 -10.11 10.13
CA VAL A 184 -41.80 -10.56 10.34
C VAL A 184 -40.98 -9.39 10.89
N PRO A 185 -40.45 -9.51 12.11
CA PRO A 185 -39.56 -8.51 12.65
C PRO A 185 -38.13 -8.70 12.14
N TYR A 186 -37.49 -7.57 11.87
CA TYR A 186 -36.07 -7.44 11.58
C TYR A 186 -35.44 -6.53 12.63
N LYS A 187 -34.26 -6.90 13.09
CA LYS A 187 -33.41 -6.08 13.95
C LYS A 187 -32.04 -5.97 13.29
N ASP A 188 -31.64 -4.74 13.04
CA ASP A 188 -30.37 -4.42 12.41
C ASP A 188 -30.15 -5.19 11.07
N GLY A 189 -31.19 -5.19 10.22
CA GLY A 189 -31.19 -5.89 8.92
C GLY A 189 -31.37 -7.41 8.99
N ARG A 190 -31.41 -8.01 10.20
CA ARG A 190 -31.56 -9.47 10.39
C ARG A 190 -32.93 -9.83 10.90
N ARG A 191 -33.54 -10.86 10.30
CA ARG A 191 -34.80 -11.42 10.80
C ARG A 191 -34.60 -11.97 12.21
N VAL A 192 -35.50 -11.60 13.12
CA VAL A 192 -35.53 -12.08 14.50
C VAL A 192 -36.92 -12.64 14.84
N PRO A 193 -37.04 -13.53 15.83
CA PRO A 193 -38.32 -13.88 16.45
C PRO A 193 -39.02 -12.65 17.03
N LEU A 194 -40.36 -12.65 17.04
CA LEU A 194 -41.15 -11.53 17.57
C LEU A 194 -40.86 -11.28 19.05
N GLU A 195 -40.51 -12.34 19.77
CA GLU A 195 -40.21 -12.33 21.19
C GLU A 195 -39.02 -11.43 21.52
N GLU A 196 -38.02 -11.36 20.64
CA GLU A 196 -36.83 -10.54 20.83
C GLU A 196 -37.09 -9.03 20.71
N VAL A 197 -38.21 -8.65 20.11
CA VAL A 197 -38.59 -7.25 19.87
C VAL A 197 -39.93 -6.89 20.53
N LEU A 198 -40.44 -7.73 21.43
CA LEU A 198 -41.70 -7.54 22.16
C LEU A 198 -41.76 -6.15 22.81
N GLU A 199 -40.71 -5.72 23.50
CA GLU A 199 -40.71 -4.41 24.16
C GLU A 199 -40.90 -3.26 23.17
N VAL A 200 -40.28 -3.34 21.98
CA VAL A 200 -40.41 -2.31 20.94
C VAL A 200 -41.78 -2.40 20.27
N ALA A 201 -42.27 -3.62 20.03
CA ALA A 201 -43.59 -3.86 19.47
C ALA A 201 -44.73 -3.33 20.39
N LEU A 202 -44.53 -3.37 21.70
CA LEU A 202 -45.49 -2.90 22.71
C LEU A 202 -45.37 -1.40 23.04
N LYS A 203 -44.20 -0.77 22.81
CA LYS A 203 -43.96 0.66 23.08
C LYS A 203 -44.35 1.60 21.93
N GLY A 204 -44.64 1.07 20.74
CA GLY A 204 -44.91 1.86 19.52
C GLY A 204 -46.28 2.56 19.46
N ASP A 205 -46.80 3.01 20.61
CA ASP A 205 -47.99 3.87 20.76
C ASP A 205 -47.60 5.37 20.76
#